data_AF-A0A7Y5G6P0-F1
#
_entry.id   AF-A0A7Y5G6P0-F1
#
_cell.length_a   1.000
_cell.length_b   1.000
_cell.length_c   1.000
_cell.angle_alpha   90.00
_cell.angle_beta   90.00
_cell.angle_gamma   90.00
#
_symmetry.space_group_name_H-M   'P 1'
#
loop_
_entity.id
_entity.type
_entity.pdbx_description
1 polymer ?
#
loop_
_entity_poly.entity_id
_entity_poly.type
_entity_poly.pdbx_seq_one_letter_code
_entity_poly.pdbx_strand_id
1 'polypeptide(L)'
;MASLAHGHGFPVVDFICPQLWAWAPWRARRFAKVVDLGLTILPFEQDYFGRLGIEARFIGHPTAEQVARERAAPPSPLAREIATCECPIALLPGSRGQEIRTILPLQAKIVRGLLEHFPRARFFLPQTKERAAGLCREFLAQHRDLPITVVDDVPSVLRSVRFALVASGTATFEVAWDLEFANPTGFPEEATGTILLPAGAVASGLTLWVDGQPRDAVFSTREATSDAYRTIVRQQRDPALLVTSGIRRVNLSCFPVPPNGTMRLRIACIATLAPRPDGVADIGAPCFEGGNFGVAPHGVAPLRHAVDVVGLHGISAAHEVLRVAAPDRVSGTMTQAELASSPVVATVVVPEPSRETTMVR
;
A
#
# COMPACT_ATOMS: atom_id res chain seq x y z
N MET A 1 12.92 -2.99 -17.00
CA MET A 1 14.12 -3.87 -16.91
C MET A 1 13.85 -5.19 -17.63
N ALA A 2 12.95 -6.07 -17.15
CA ALA A 2 12.59 -7.33 -17.82
C ALA A 2 12.24 -7.18 -19.31
N SER A 3 11.31 -6.29 -19.66
CA SER A 3 10.93 -6.04 -21.07
C SER A 3 12.07 -5.52 -21.96
N LEU A 4 13.07 -4.84 -21.38
CA LEU A 4 14.22 -4.33 -22.12
C LEU A 4 15.22 -5.47 -22.38
N ALA A 5 15.52 -6.27 -21.37
CA ALA A 5 16.39 -7.44 -21.49
C ALA A 5 15.84 -8.47 -22.49
N HIS A 6 14.55 -8.80 -22.39
CA HIS A 6 13.88 -9.68 -23.33
C HIS A 6 13.90 -9.13 -24.77
N GLY A 7 13.68 -7.82 -24.94
CA GLY A 7 13.76 -7.14 -26.24
C GLY A 7 15.15 -7.15 -26.88
N HIS A 8 16.21 -7.37 -26.09
CA HIS A 8 17.58 -7.55 -26.56
C HIS A 8 18.00 -9.04 -26.66
N GLY A 9 17.05 -9.97 -26.50
CA GLY A 9 17.30 -11.42 -26.63
C GLY A 9 17.98 -12.07 -25.42
N PHE A 10 18.06 -11.39 -24.28
CA PHE A 10 18.56 -11.99 -23.04
C PHE A 10 17.45 -12.78 -22.34
N PRO A 11 17.76 -13.98 -21.79
CA PRO A 11 16.82 -14.70 -20.93
C PRO A 11 16.48 -13.88 -19.68
N VAL A 12 15.20 -13.84 -19.35
CA VAL A 12 14.66 -13.12 -18.19
C VAL A 12 14.11 -14.11 -17.16
N VAL A 13 14.79 -14.15 -16.02
CA VAL A 13 14.34 -14.90 -14.84
C VAL A 13 13.82 -13.91 -13.80
N ASP A 14 12.58 -14.09 -13.35
CA ASP A 14 11.97 -13.27 -12.30
C ASP A 14 12.02 -14.03 -10.97
N PHE A 15 12.83 -13.53 -10.04
CA PHE A 15 13.05 -14.13 -8.73
C PHE A 15 12.05 -13.58 -7.71
N ILE A 16 11.19 -14.46 -7.19
CA ILE A 16 10.00 -14.11 -6.39
C ILE A 16 8.97 -13.39 -7.26
N CYS A 17 8.18 -14.17 -7.99
CA CYS A 17 7.18 -13.64 -8.89
C CYS A 17 6.18 -12.69 -8.18
N PRO A 18 5.72 -11.64 -8.86
CA PRO A 18 4.73 -10.73 -8.32
C PRO A 18 3.41 -11.46 -8.05
N GLN A 19 2.76 -11.15 -6.92
CA GLN A 19 1.46 -11.73 -6.54
C GLN A 19 0.30 -11.15 -7.38
N LEU A 20 0.40 -11.20 -8.70
CA LEU A 20 -0.56 -10.61 -9.64
C LEU A 20 -1.96 -11.20 -9.49
N TRP A 21 -2.06 -12.46 -9.05
CA TRP A 21 -3.30 -13.13 -8.70
C TRP A 21 -4.07 -12.42 -7.57
N ALA A 22 -3.36 -11.73 -6.67
CA ALA A 22 -3.96 -11.09 -5.50
C ALA A 22 -4.52 -9.69 -5.81
N TRP A 23 -3.99 -8.98 -6.81
CA TRP A 23 -4.32 -7.56 -7.00
C TRP A 23 -4.29 -7.04 -8.45
N ALA A 24 -3.67 -7.74 -9.41
CA ALA A 24 -3.59 -7.28 -10.81
C ALA A 24 -3.59 -8.42 -11.85
N PRO A 25 -4.64 -9.25 -11.92
CA PRO A 25 -4.70 -10.39 -12.83
C PRO A 25 -4.62 -9.98 -14.31
N TRP A 26 -5.06 -8.77 -14.67
CA TRP A 26 -4.94 -8.25 -16.04
C TRP A 26 -3.49 -8.03 -16.49
N ARG A 27 -2.56 -7.75 -15.56
CA ARG A 27 -1.12 -7.57 -15.85
C ARG A 27 -0.41 -8.89 -16.10
N ALA A 28 -0.98 -10.00 -15.67
CA ALA A 28 -0.34 -11.32 -15.72
C ALA A 28 -0.01 -11.74 -17.17
N ARG A 29 -0.83 -11.36 -18.15
CA ARG A 29 -0.56 -11.58 -19.59
C ARG A 29 0.61 -10.76 -20.13
N ARG A 30 0.83 -9.56 -19.59
CA ARG A 30 1.96 -8.70 -20.01
C ARG A 30 3.26 -9.18 -19.37
N PHE A 31 3.18 -9.61 -18.11
CA PHE A 31 4.26 -10.27 -17.40
C PHE A 31 4.70 -11.54 -18.14
N ALA A 32 3.75 -12.36 -18.61
CA ALA A 32 4.03 -13.57 -19.38
C ALA A 32 4.74 -13.36 -20.71
N LYS A 33 4.71 -12.14 -21.28
CA LYS A 33 5.37 -11.84 -22.56
C LYS A 33 6.85 -11.52 -22.42
N VAL A 34 7.35 -11.31 -21.21
CA VAL A 34 8.69 -10.75 -20.97
C VAL A 34 9.49 -11.53 -19.94
N VAL A 35 8.94 -12.63 -19.42
CA VAL A 35 9.57 -13.50 -18.43
C VAL A 35 9.66 -14.89 -19.02
N ASP A 36 10.88 -15.40 -19.09
CA ASP A 36 11.19 -16.73 -19.62
C ASP A 36 11.09 -17.80 -18.52
N LEU A 37 11.43 -17.45 -17.27
CA LEU A 37 11.30 -18.32 -16.09
C LEU A 37 10.85 -17.53 -14.85
N GLY A 38 9.77 -17.96 -14.21
CA GLY A 38 9.30 -17.43 -12.94
C GLY A 38 9.69 -18.31 -11.76
N LEU A 39 10.33 -17.76 -10.73
CA LEU A 39 10.62 -18.46 -9.49
C LEU A 39 9.62 -18.04 -8.41
N THR A 40 8.71 -18.94 -8.04
CA THR A 40 7.57 -18.64 -7.18
C THR A 40 7.80 -19.08 -5.74
N ILE A 41 7.17 -18.37 -4.80
CA ILE A 41 7.33 -18.62 -3.35
C ILE A 41 6.07 -19.16 -2.69
N LEU A 42 4.95 -19.19 -3.41
CA LEU A 42 3.75 -19.91 -3.00
C LEU A 42 3.55 -21.11 -3.94
N PRO A 43 3.12 -22.28 -3.39
CA PRO A 43 3.05 -23.51 -4.18
C PRO A 43 2.05 -23.43 -5.33
N PHE A 44 0.92 -22.71 -5.16
CA PHE A 44 -0.08 -22.57 -6.22
C PHE A 44 0.33 -21.58 -7.33
N GLU A 45 1.32 -20.71 -7.09
CA GLU A 45 1.74 -19.72 -8.09
C GLU A 45 2.37 -20.38 -9.32
N GLN A 46 3.01 -21.53 -9.13
CA GLN A 46 3.55 -22.32 -10.23
C GLN A 46 2.44 -22.68 -11.25
N ASP A 47 1.31 -23.19 -10.77
CA ASP A 47 0.17 -23.53 -11.63
C ASP A 47 -0.50 -22.28 -12.21
N TYR A 48 -0.61 -21.21 -11.40
CA TYR A 48 -1.17 -19.94 -11.84
C TYR A 48 -0.40 -19.36 -13.04
N PHE A 49 0.93 -19.31 -12.96
CA PHE A 49 1.78 -18.80 -14.05
C PHE A 49 1.91 -19.78 -15.20
N GLY A 50 1.90 -21.09 -14.93
CA GLY A 50 1.86 -22.12 -15.98
C GLY A 50 0.64 -21.99 -16.90
N ARG A 51 -0.54 -21.67 -16.34
CA ARG A 51 -1.76 -21.40 -17.13
C ARG A 51 -1.64 -20.15 -18.02
N LEU A 52 -0.70 -19.27 -17.73
CA LEU A 52 -0.42 -18.05 -18.50
C LEU A 52 0.69 -18.25 -19.52
N GLY A 53 1.23 -19.47 -19.64
CA GLY A 53 2.29 -19.82 -20.59
C GLY A 53 3.70 -19.47 -20.11
N ILE A 54 3.89 -19.19 -18.83
CA ILE A 54 5.22 -18.94 -18.23
C ILE A 54 5.75 -20.24 -17.66
N GLU A 55 7.00 -20.61 -17.98
CA GLU A 55 7.69 -21.65 -17.21
C GLU A 55 7.87 -21.12 -15.78
N ALA A 56 7.24 -21.76 -14.80
CA ALA A 56 7.34 -21.37 -13.40
C ALA A 56 7.83 -22.54 -12.56
N ARG A 57 8.63 -22.24 -11.54
CA ARG A 57 9.12 -23.23 -10.56
C ARG A 57 8.93 -22.70 -9.15
N PHE A 58 8.22 -23.47 -8.34
CA PHE A 58 8.14 -23.23 -6.91
C PHE A 58 9.50 -23.55 -6.27
N ILE A 59 10.11 -22.54 -5.68
CA ILE A 59 11.45 -22.63 -5.08
C ILE A 59 11.42 -22.66 -3.55
N GLY A 60 10.23 -22.79 -2.95
CA GLY A 60 10.05 -22.63 -1.51
C GLY A 60 9.79 -21.19 -1.10
N HIS A 61 9.31 -21.01 0.13
CA HIS A 61 9.05 -19.69 0.68
C HIS A 61 10.23 -19.26 1.56
N PRO A 62 10.94 -18.16 1.27
CA PRO A 62 12.14 -17.75 2.01
C PRO A 62 11.90 -17.64 3.52
N THR A 63 10.76 -17.07 3.90
CA THR A 63 10.34 -16.99 5.32
C THR A 63 10.03 -18.36 5.93
N ALA A 64 9.47 -19.32 5.19
CA ALA A 64 9.18 -20.64 5.73
C ALA A 64 10.46 -21.43 6.01
N GLU A 65 11.46 -21.34 5.13
CA GLU A 65 12.79 -21.93 5.36
C GLU A 65 13.52 -21.26 6.53
N GLN A 66 13.43 -19.94 6.64
CA GLN A 66 13.95 -19.20 7.78
C GLN A 66 13.27 -19.65 9.08
N VAL A 67 11.94 -19.72 9.12
CA VAL A 67 11.18 -20.20 10.29
C VAL A 67 11.54 -21.64 10.62
N ALA A 68 11.73 -22.52 9.63
CA ALA A 68 12.14 -23.91 9.85
C ALA A 68 13.56 -24.01 10.44
N ARG A 69 14.52 -23.24 9.91
CA ARG A 69 15.88 -23.15 10.47
C ARG A 69 15.89 -22.59 11.87
N GLU A 70 15.15 -21.51 12.09
CA GLU A 70 14.95 -20.95 13.41
C GLU A 70 14.35 -22.05 14.31
N ARG A 71 13.30 -22.78 13.90
CA ARG A 71 12.66 -23.88 14.68
C ARG A 71 13.65 -24.95 15.10
N ALA A 72 14.55 -25.35 14.22
CA ALA A 72 15.61 -26.31 14.52
C ALA A 72 16.72 -25.76 15.44
N ALA A 73 16.92 -24.43 15.48
CA ALA A 73 17.95 -23.82 16.30
C ALA A 73 17.63 -23.90 17.80
N PRO A 74 18.64 -24.05 18.67
CA PRO A 74 18.44 -24.00 20.12
C PRO A 74 17.88 -22.64 20.53
N PRO A 75 17.03 -22.58 21.57
CA PRO A 75 16.44 -21.31 22.02
C PRO A 75 17.54 -20.35 22.46
N SER A 76 17.42 -19.09 22.02
CA SER A 76 18.30 -17.99 22.41
C SER A 76 18.17 -17.71 23.92
N PRO A 77 19.12 -16.96 24.52
CA PRO A 77 18.98 -16.52 25.92
C PRO A 77 17.68 -15.76 26.18
N LEU A 78 17.29 -14.86 25.28
CA LEU A 78 16.03 -14.12 25.36
C LEU A 78 14.81 -15.07 25.27
N ALA A 79 14.83 -16.05 24.36
CA ALA A 79 13.75 -17.02 24.25
C ALA A 79 13.57 -17.83 25.55
N ARG A 80 14.69 -18.21 26.20
CA ARG A 80 14.66 -18.90 27.50
C ARG A 80 14.09 -18.00 28.60
N GLU A 81 14.50 -16.74 28.63
CA GLU A 81 13.97 -15.76 29.59
C GLU A 81 12.46 -15.58 29.42
N ILE A 82 11.98 -15.35 28.19
CA ILE A 82 10.56 -15.18 27.89
C ILE A 82 9.76 -16.42 28.30
N ALA A 83 10.30 -17.61 28.04
CA ALA A 83 9.65 -18.89 28.39
C ALA A 83 9.46 -19.11 29.90
N THR A 84 10.19 -18.38 30.76
CA THR A 84 10.00 -18.44 32.22
C THR A 84 8.87 -17.53 32.72
N CYS A 85 8.31 -16.66 31.87
CA CYS A 85 7.21 -15.78 32.24
C CYS A 85 5.89 -16.56 32.37
N GLU A 86 5.03 -16.16 33.31
CA GLU A 86 3.75 -16.84 33.60
C GLU A 86 2.72 -16.67 32.47
N CYS A 87 2.82 -15.59 31.68
CA CYS A 87 2.02 -15.39 30.47
C CYS A 87 2.73 -14.39 29.51
N PRO A 88 3.69 -14.85 28.69
CA PRO A 88 4.37 -14.02 27.72
C PRO A 88 3.49 -13.81 26.47
N ILE A 89 3.22 -12.55 26.13
CA ILE A 89 2.38 -12.14 25.00
C ILE A 89 3.17 -11.22 24.07
N ALA A 90 3.13 -11.46 22.76
CA ALA A 90 3.74 -10.57 21.79
C ALA A 90 2.79 -9.46 21.32
N LEU A 91 3.31 -8.25 21.12
CA LEU A 91 2.62 -7.11 20.54
C LEU A 91 3.29 -6.72 19.23
N LEU A 92 2.62 -6.94 18.11
CA LEU A 92 3.13 -6.61 16.78
C LEU A 92 2.22 -5.53 16.17
N PRO A 93 2.44 -4.25 16.48
CA PRO A 93 1.62 -3.15 15.98
C PRO A 93 1.89 -2.80 14.50
N GLY A 94 2.75 -3.56 13.82
CA GLY A 94 3.21 -3.30 12.46
C GLY A 94 4.64 -2.79 12.39
N SER A 95 5.15 -2.64 11.17
CA SER A 95 6.54 -2.21 10.92
C SER A 95 6.63 -0.77 10.41
N ARG A 96 5.50 -0.19 9.99
CA ARG A 96 5.42 1.18 9.51
C ARG A 96 5.09 2.13 10.65
N GLY A 97 5.66 3.33 10.61
CA GLY A 97 5.45 4.33 11.66
C GLY A 97 3.98 4.70 11.88
N GLN A 98 3.16 4.69 10.82
CA GLN A 98 1.73 4.97 10.94
C GLN A 98 0.97 3.82 11.60
N GLU A 99 1.26 2.56 11.23
CA GLU A 99 0.70 1.37 11.87
C GLU A 99 0.99 1.42 13.38
N ILE A 100 2.22 1.74 13.77
CA ILE A 100 2.60 1.88 15.19
C ILE A 100 1.81 2.96 15.90
N ARG A 101 1.72 4.18 15.32
CA ARG A 101 1.00 5.30 15.95
C ARG A 101 -0.50 5.04 16.11
N THR A 102 -1.09 4.22 15.25
CA THR A 102 -2.51 3.91 15.28
C THR A 102 -2.83 2.67 16.13
N ILE A 103 -2.02 1.61 16.01
CA ILE A 103 -2.31 0.28 16.58
C ILE A 103 -1.75 0.13 17.99
N LEU A 104 -0.55 0.67 18.27
CA LEU A 104 0.07 0.52 19.60
C LEU A 104 -0.78 1.14 20.73
N PRO A 105 -1.43 2.31 20.57
CA PRO A 105 -2.35 2.83 21.58
C PRO A 105 -3.54 1.90 21.87
N LEU A 106 -4.05 1.20 20.85
CA LEU A 106 -5.14 0.23 21.01
C LEU A 106 -4.65 -1.03 21.73
N GLN A 107 -3.49 -1.55 21.32
CA GLN A 107 -2.85 -2.68 22.00
C GLN A 107 -2.57 -2.34 23.48
N ALA A 108 -2.14 -1.12 23.79
CA ALA A 108 -1.95 -0.67 25.17
C ALA A 108 -3.25 -0.67 26.00
N LYS A 109 -4.40 -0.33 25.39
CA LYS A 109 -5.71 -0.46 26.06
C LYS A 109 -6.05 -1.92 26.34
N ILE A 110 -5.80 -2.81 25.38
CA ILE A 110 -6.01 -4.25 25.55
C ILE A 110 -5.10 -4.80 26.66
N VAL A 111 -3.83 -4.40 26.68
CA VAL A 111 -2.87 -4.77 27.74
C VAL A 111 -3.41 -4.41 29.11
N ARG A 112 -3.98 -3.21 29.31
CA ARG A 112 -4.59 -2.83 30.60
C ARG A 112 -5.71 -3.77 31.02
N GLY A 113 -6.66 -4.06 30.13
CA GLY A 113 -7.76 -4.98 30.44
C GLY A 113 -7.27 -6.42 30.70
N LEU A 114 -6.21 -6.86 30.00
CA LEU A 114 -5.59 -8.15 30.25
C LEU A 114 -4.92 -8.21 31.63
N LEU A 115 -4.29 -7.14 32.08
CA LEU A 115 -3.64 -7.08 33.40
C LEU A 115 -4.64 -7.17 34.56
N GLU A 116 -5.90 -6.78 34.36
CA GLU A 116 -6.96 -6.98 35.37
C GLU A 116 -7.21 -8.46 35.66
N HIS A 117 -7.06 -9.32 34.66
CA HIS A 117 -7.33 -10.76 34.75
C HIS A 117 -6.05 -11.59 34.90
N PHE A 118 -4.93 -11.09 34.36
CA PHE A 118 -3.62 -11.72 34.38
C PHE A 118 -2.55 -10.73 34.87
N PRO A 119 -2.51 -10.41 36.19
CA PRO A 119 -1.63 -9.36 36.73
C PRO A 119 -0.13 -9.63 36.55
N ARG A 120 0.26 -10.88 36.29
CA ARG A 120 1.65 -11.31 36.08
C ARG A 120 2.01 -11.49 34.60
N ALA A 121 1.12 -11.14 33.67
CA ALA A 121 1.41 -11.19 32.24
C ALA A 121 2.55 -10.23 31.87
N ARG A 122 3.37 -10.65 30.92
CA ARG A 122 4.50 -9.86 30.40
C ARG A 122 4.34 -9.71 28.90
N PHE A 123 4.55 -8.49 28.41
CA PHE A 123 4.31 -8.15 27.02
C PHE A 123 5.62 -7.80 26.33
N PHE A 124 5.83 -8.39 25.16
CA PHE A 124 7.04 -8.21 24.37
C PHE A 124 6.67 -7.57 23.04
N LEU A 125 7.29 -6.44 22.71
CA LEU A 125 7.05 -5.70 21.48
C LEU A 125 8.29 -5.85 20.58
N PRO A 126 8.34 -6.90 19.75
CA PRO A 126 9.50 -7.13 18.89
C PRO A 126 9.52 -6.15 17.72
N GLN A 127 10.62 -5.42 17.56
CA GLN A 127 10.83 -4.47 16.48
C GLN A 127 12.31 -4.38 16.08
N THR A 128 12.64 -4.82 14.86
CA THR A 128 14.03 -4.87 14.35
C THR A 128 14.50 -3.55 13.73
N LYS A 129 13.57 -2.68 13.30
CA LYS A 129 13.91 -1.40 12.70
C LYS A 129 14.05 -0.33 13.79
N GLU A 130 15.22 0.23 13.95
CA GLU A 130 15.53 1.21 15.01
C GLU A 130 14.55 2.40 15.02
N ARG A 131 14.19 2.93 13.85
CA ARG A 131 13.20 4.01 13.75
C ARG A 131 11.84 3.61 14.32
N ALA A 132 11.40 2.39 14.04
CA ALA A 132 10.13 1.87 14.53
C ALA A 132 10.21 1.55 16.03
N ALA A 133 11.32 0.97 16.49
CA ALA A 133 11.57 0.71 17.90
C ALA A 133 11.62 2.01 18.72
N GLY A 134 12.19 3.08 18.15
CA GLY A 134 12.20 4.43 18.73
C GLY A 134 10.79 4.98 18.95
N LEU A 135 9.89 4.83 17.96
CA LEU A 135 8.47 5.23 18.12
C LEU A 135 7.77 4.44 19.22
N CYS A 136 8.04 3.14 19.32
CA CYS A 136 7.50 2.31 20.39
C CYS A 136 8.02 2.76 21.77
N ARG A 137 9.34 3.01 21.89
CA ARG A 137 9.96 3.50 23.13
C ARG A 137 9.45 4.87 23.55
N GLU A 138 9.24 5.78 22.60
CA GLU A 138 8.65 7.11 22.83
C GLU A 138 7.24 6.98 23.40
N PHE A 139 6.39 6.16 22.77
CA PHE A 139 5.03 5.88 23.26
C PHE A 139 5.06 5.27 24.68
N LEU A 140 5.90 4.25 24.90
CA LEU A 140 6.03 3.61 26.21
C LEU A 140 6.66 4.53 27.28
N ALA A 141 7.29 5.63 26.90
CA ALA A 141 7.74 6.64 27.85
C ALA A 141 6.61 7.37 28.55
N GLN A 142 5.45 7.43 27.90
CA GLN A 142 4.23 8.02 28.45
C GLN A 142 3.34 6.99 29.15
N HIS A 143 3.70 5.70 29.09
CA HIS A 143 2.94 4.57 29.61
C HIS A 143 3.81 3.60 30.41
N ARG A 144 4.57 4.15 31.37
CA ARG A 144 5.52 3.39 32.22
C ARG A 144 4.85 2.38 33.14
N ASP A 145 3.53 2.50 33.34
CA ASP A 145 2.68 1.58 34.09
C ASP A 145 2.54 0.20 33.41
N LEU A 146 2.76 0.13 32.09
CA LEU A 146 2.57 -1.10 31.33
C LEU A 146 3.84 -1.96 31.32
N PRO A 147 3.77 -3.27 31.63
CA PRO A 147 4.90 -4.19 31.60
C PRO A 147 5.21 -4.65 30.17
N ILE A 148 5.47 -3.70 29.28
CA ILE A 148 5.79 -3.90 27.86
C ILE A 148 7.29 -3.67 27.64
N THR A 149 7.98 -4.64 27.07
CA THR A 149 9.40 -4.56 26.74
C THR A 149 9.60 -4.56 25.23
N VAL A 150 10.27 -3.52 24.70
CA VAL A 150 10.69 -3.49 23.28
C VAL A 150 11.95 -4.33 23.14
N VAL A 151 11.94 -5.22 22.16
CA VAL A 151 13.06 -6.15 21.89
C VAL A 151 13.35 -6.18 20.39
N ASP A 152 14.60 -6.41 20.01
CA ASP A 152 15.07 -6.39 18.62
C ASP A 152 15.17 -7.78 17.98
N ASP A 153 14.60 -8.80 18.63
CA ASP A 153 14.64 -10.21 18.20
C ASP A 153 13.22 -10.77 18.05
N VAL A 154 12.64 -10.56 16.86
CA VAL A 154 11.29 -11.04 16.51
C VAL A 154 11.19 -12.57 16.59
N PRO A 155 12.11 -13.35 16.00
CA PRO A 155 12.06 -14.81 16.08
C PRO A 155 12.02 -15.34 17.52
N SER A 156 12.90 -14.86 18.40
CA SER A 156 12.97 -15.35 19.78
C SER A 156 11.69 -15.09 20.56
N VAL A 157 11.06 -13.93 20.36
CA VAL A 157 9.76 -13.62 20.97
C VAL A 157 8.68 -14.54 20.44
N LEU A 158 8.50 -14.62 19.12
CA LEU A 158 7.39 -15.36 18.51
C LEU A 158 7.43 -16.86 18.81
N ARG A 159 8.62 -17.43 19.09
CA ARG A 159 8.76 -18.83 19.52
C ARG A 159 8.39 -19.09 20.97
N SER A 160 8.46 -18.05 21.80
CA SER A 160 8.45 -18.18 23.26
C SER A 160 7.15 -17.68 23.88
N VAL A 161 6.36 -16.92 23.12
CA VAL A 161 5.01 -16.48 23.51
C VAL A 161 3.98 -17.54 23.15
N ARG A 162 2.89 -17.60 23.93
CA ARG A 162 1.71 -18.42 23.57
C ARG A 162 0.68 -17.66 22.75
N PHE A 163 0.68 -16.33 22.86
CA PHE A 163 -0.25 -15.46 22.18
C PHE A 163 0.47 -14.26 21.58
N ALA A 164 0.01 -13.82 20.42
CA ALA A 164 0.50 -12.62 19.76
C ALA A 164 -0.68 -11.75 19.30
N LEU A 165 -0.70 -10.48 19.72
CA LEU A 165 -1.56 -9.46 19.16
C LEU A 165 -0.88 -8.89 17.93
N VAL A 166 -1.30 -9.36 16.77
CA VAL A 166 -0.73 -8.94 15.49
C VAL A 166 -1.67 -7.93 14.85
N ALA A 167 -1.11 -6.84 14.33
CA ALA A 167 -1.83 -6.02 13.38
C ALA A 167 -2.33 -6.95 12.25
N SER A 168 -3.65 -7.10 12.13
CA SER A 168 -4.25 -7.63 10.91
C SER A 168 -3.66 -6.81 9.78
N GLY A 169 -3.05 -7.48 8.79
CA GLY A 169 -2.53 -6.81 7.60
C GLY A 169 -3.56 -5.76 7.20
N THR A 170 -3.15 -4.51 7.35
CA THR A 170 -3.95 -3.29 7.51
C THR A 170 -5.33 -3.38 6.87
N ALA A 171 -6.39 -2.91 7.55
CA ALA A 171 -7.63 -2.55 6.87
C ALA A 171 -7.28 -1.43 5.87
N THR A 172 -6.87 -1.86 4.68
CA THR A 172 -6.40 -1.03 3.59
C THR A 172 -7.50 -0.87 2.59
N PHE A 173 -7.65 0.35 2.10
CA PHE A 173 -8.57 0.66 1.03
C PHE A 173 -7.77 1.16 -0.14
N GLU A 174 -8.20 0.78 -1.33
CA GLU A 174 -7.68 1.32 -2.56
C GLU A 174 -8.56 2.48 -3.00
N VAL A 175 -7.92 3.61 -3.26
CA VAL A 175 -8.55 4.74 -3.93
C VAL A 175 -7.90 4.86 -5.30
N ALA A 176 -8.67 4.59 -6.35
CA ALA A 176 -8.27 4.84 -7.72
C ALA A 176 -8.90 6.15 -8.21
N TRP A 177 -8.05 7.03 -8.73
CA TRP A 177 -8.45 8.33 -9.25
C TRP A 177 -8.09 8.45 -10.72
N ASP A 178 -9.11 8.39 -11.57
CA ASP A 178 -9.01 8.60 -13.00
C ASP A 178 -9.12 10.10 -13.32
N LEU A 179 -8.17 10.57 -14.12
CA LEU A 179 -8.02 11.94 -14.56
C LEU A 179 -7.94 11.96 -16.08
N GLU A 180 -8.76 12.78 -16.72
CA GLU A 180 -8.65 13.09 -18.15
C GLU A 180 -8.60 14.59 -18.38
N PHE A 181 -7.51 15.07 -18.99
CA PHE A 181 -7.28 16.47 -19.31
C PHE A 181 -6.99 16.65 -20.80
N ALA A 182 -7.30 17.85 -21.30
CA ALA A 182 -7.12 18.23 -22.69
C ALA A 182 -6.02 19.30 -22.82
N ASN A 183 -5.24 19.22 -23.89
CA ASN A 183 -4.35 20.29 -24.33
C ASN A 183 -5.03 21.05 -25.48
N PRO A 184 -5.51 22.29 -25.26
CA PRO A 184 -6.18 23.08 -26.28
C PRO A 184 -5.23 23.76 -27.27
N THR A 185 -3.91 23.65 -27.06
CA THR A 185 -2.93 24.37 -27.86
C THR A 185 -2.55 23.59 -29.13
N GLY A 186 -1.98 24.31 -30.10
CA GLY A 186 -1.44 23.73 -31.33
C GLY A 186 -0.08 23.04 -31.17
N PHE A 187 0.46 22.97 -29.96
CA PHE A 187 1.80 22.41 -29.68
C PHE A 187 1.74 21.42 -28.51
N PRO A 188 2.69 20.48 -28.39
CA PRO A 188 2.73 19.58 -27.25
C PRO A 188 3.08 20.34 -25.98
N GLU A 189 2.32 20.12 -24.90
CA GLU A 189 2.50 20.80 -23.61
C GLU A 189 2.94 19.81 -22.52
N GLU A 190 3.63 20.32 -21.50
CA GLU A 190 3.87 19.57 -20.26
C GLU A 190 2.80 19.92 -19.24
N ALA A 191 2.32 18.87 -18.60
CA ALA A 191 1.22 18.92 -17.67
C ALA A 191 1.75 18.57 -16.28
N THR A 192 1.72 19.51 -15.34
CA THR A 192 2.32 19.40 -13.99
C THR A 192 1.36 19.83 -12.88
N GLY A 193 1.42 19.15 -11.75
CA GLY A 193 0.56 19.47 -10.61
C GLY A 193 0.96 18.77 -9.31
N THR A 194 0.64 19.42 -8.19
CA THR A 194 0.80 18.88 -6.85
C THR A 194 -0.53 18.30 -6.39
N ILE A 195 -0.50 17.04 -5.97
CA ILE A 195 -1.65 16.30 -5.49
C ILE A 195 -1.50 16.05 -4.00
N LEU A 196 -2.52 16.42 -3.24
CA LEU A 196 -2.72 16.01 -1.87
C LEU A 196 -3.48 14.67 -1.86
N LEU A 197 -2.86 13.65 -1.29
CA LEU A 197 -3.44 12.34 -1.08
C LEU A 197 -4.36 12.35 0.15
N PRO A 198 -5.34 11.43 0.22
CA PRO A 198 -6.18 11.24 1.40
C PRO A 198 -5.37 11.02 2.68
N ALA A 199 -6.00 11.24 3.83
CA ALA A 199 -5.35 10.99 5.12
C ALA A 199 -4.94 9.51 5.23
N GLY A 200 -3.70 9.26 5.66
CA GLY A 200 -3.16 7.89 5.78
C GLY A 200 -2.87 7.19 4.43
N ALA A 201 -3.01 7.89 3.30
CA ALA A 201 -2.78 7.33 1.98
C ALA A 201 -1.35 7.53 1.45
N VAL A 202 -0.88 6.54 0.70
CA VAL A 202 0.34 6.60 -0.11
C VAL A 202 -0.01 6.24 -1.55
N ALA A 203 0.63 6.90 -2.52
CA ALA A 203 0.51 6.53 -3.91
C ALA A 203 1.10 5.12 -4.12
N SER A 204 0.31 4.24 -4.71
CA SER A 204 0.62 2.83 -4.94
C SER A 204 0.65 2.45 -6.42
N GLY A 205 0.20 3.35 -7.31
CA GLY A 205 0.19 3.12 -8.75
C GLY A 205 -0.01 4.39 -9.55
N LEU A 206 0.54 4.38 -10.77
CA LEU A 206 0.24 5.36 -11.82
C LEU A 206 0.03 4.57 -13.12
N THR A 207 -1.09 4.77 -13.79
CA THR A 207 -1.37 4.20 -15.11
C THR A 207 -1.66 5.31 -16.08
N LEU A 208 -1.11 5.23 -17.28
CA LEU A 208 -1.36 6.18 -18.35
C LEU A 208 -1.94 5.48 -19.56
N TRP A 209 -2.95 6.07 -20.21
CA TRP A 209 -3.47 5.58 -21.48
C TRP A 209 -2.70 6.22 -22.64
N VAL A 210 -2.05 5.36 -23.44
CA VAL A 210 -1.36 5.76 -24.67
C VAL A 210 -1.99 4.98 -25.82
N ASP A 211 -2.51 5.69 -26.82
CA ASP A 211 -3.24 5.10 -27.95
C ASP A 211 -4.43 4.22 -27.49
N GLY A 212 -5.13 4.66 -26.45
CA GLY A 212 -6.25 3.93 -25.84
C GLY A 212 -5.85 2.72 -24.98
N GLN A 213 -4.55 2.38 -24.90
CA GLN A 213 -4.06 1.24 -24.13
C GLN A 213 -3.42 1.68 -22.80
N PRO A 214 -3.78 1.06 -21.66
CA PRO A 214 -3.20 1.40 -20.36
C PRO A 214 -1.73 0.91 -20.25
N ARG A 215 -0.88 1.77 -19.70
CA ARG A 215 0.53 1.54 -19.41
C ARG A 215 0.83 1.94 -17.97
N ASP A 216 1.13 0.94 -17.13
CA ASP A 216 1.49 1.16 -15.74
C ASP A 216 2.93 1.68 -15.62
N ALA A 217 3.14 2.63 -14.72
CA ALA A 217 4.44 3.16 -14.37
C ALA A 217 5.29 2.11 -13.64
N VAL A 218 6.60 2.27 -13.74
CA VAL A 218 7.59 1.45 -13.02
C VAL A 218 8.11 2.26 -11.83
N PHE A 219 8.02 1.70 -10.62
CA PHE A 219 8.57 2.31 -9.42
C PHE A 219 10.10 2.29 -9.45
N SER A 220 10.74 3.41 -9.08
CA SER A 220 12.20 3.53 -8.97
C SER A 220 12.59 4.40 -7.77
N THR A 221 13.83 4.27 -7.30
CA THR A 221 14.41 5.06 -6.18
C THR A 221 14.92 6.41 -6.65
N ARG A 222 14.83 7.46 -5.81
CA ARG A 222 15.24 8.86 -6.11
C ARG A 222 16.64 9.00 -6.75
N GLU A 223 17.61 8.17 -6.37
CA GLU A 223 18.99 8.20 -6.86
C GLU A 223 19.17 7.50 -8.22
N ALA A 224 18.41 6.44 -8.50
CA ALA A 224 18.38 5.79 -9.81
C ALA A 224 17.65 6.63 -10.89
N THR A 225 16.92 7.67 -10.46
CA THR A 225 16.09 8.54 -11.31
C THR A 225 16.87 9.69 -11.95
N SER A 226 18.14 10.01 -11.63
CA SER A 226 18.79 11.19 -12.26
C SER A 226 19.36 10.90 -13.67
N ASP A 227 20.04 9.77 -13.85
CA ASP A 227 20.77 9.46 -15.10
C ASP A 227 19.92 8.72 -16.15
N ALA A 228 18.98 7.88 -15.71
CA ALA A 228 17.98 7.29 -16.60
C ALA A 228 17.00 8.36 -17.14
N TYR A 229 16.66 9.34 -16.31
CA TYR A 229 15.73 10.43 -16.63
C TYR A 229 16.30 11.43 -17.63
N ARG A 230 17.58 11.81 -17.52
CA ARG A 230 18.24 12.67 -18.53
C ARG A 230 18.31 12.02 -19.92
N THR A 231 18.41 10.70 -19.97
CA THR A 231 18.49 9.95 -21.24
C THR A 231 17.12 9.81 -21.92
N ILE A 232 16.03 9.67 -21.14
CA ILE A 232 14.65 9.56 -21.63
C ILE A 232 14.07 10.93 -22.02
N VAL A 233 14.35 11.98 -21.23
CA VAL A 233 13.92 13.37 -21.52
C VAL A 233 14.53 13.88 -22.82
N ARG A 234 15.79 13.51 -23.13
CA ARG A 234 16.43 13.81 -24.43
C ARG A 234 15.73 13.20 -25.65
N GLN A 235 14.86 12.21 -25.45
CA GLN A 235 14.08 11.54 -26.51
C GLN A 235 12.61 11.97 -26.57
N GLN A 236 12.16 12.92 -25.73
CA GLN A 236 10.74 13.34 -25.61
C GLN A 236 9.75 12.17 -25.36
N ARG A 237 10.10 11.23 -24.47
CA ARG A 237 9.32 10.00 -24.24
C ARG A 237 9.04 9.73 -22.75
N ASP A 238 8.49 10.69 -22.02
CA ASP A 238 8.10 10.45 -20.61
C ASP A 238 6.65 10.82 -20.30
N PRO A 239 5.70 9.91 -20.58
CA PRO A 239 4.33 10.32 -20.74
C PRO A 239 3.63 10.55 -19.39
N ALA A 240 4.19 10.07 -18.25
CA ALA A 240 3.78 10.45 -16.89
C ALA A 240 4.79 10.03 -15.80
N LEU A 241 5.05 10.92 -14.84
CA LEU A 241 5.90 10.76 -13.67
C LEU A 241 5.17 11.20 -12.40
N LEU A 242 5.29 10.42 -11.32
CA LEU A 242 4.77 10.78 -10.00
C LEU A 242 5.90 10.72 -8.96
N VAL A 243 6.16 11.83 -8.26
CA VAL A 243 7.27 11.97 -7.31
C VAL A 243 6.73 12.40 -5.94
N THR A 244 7.07 11.67 -4.88
CA THR A 244 6.73 12.10 -3.51
C THR A 244 7.46 13.39 -3.14
N SER A 245 6.71 14.42 -2.75
CA SER A 245 7.20 15.77 -2.44
C SER A 245 6.96 16.19 -0.99
N GLY A 246 6.18 15.42 -0.21
CA GLY A 246 5.97 15.67 1.21
C GLY A 246 5.03 14.65 1.86
N ILE A 247 4.62 14.92 3.09
CA ILE A 247 3.59 14.12 3.78
C ILE A 247 2.30 14.22 2.97
N ARG A 248 1.80 13.08 2.49
CA ARG A 248 0.60 12.97 1.64
C ARG A 248 0.68 13.78 0.34
N ARG A 249 1.86 14.24 -0.09
CA ARG A 249 1.99 15.06 -1.30
C ARG A 249 2.82 14.36 -2.35
N VAL A 250 2.30 14.37 -3.57
CA VAL A 250 2.98 13.87 -4.77
C VAL A 250 2.90 14.90 -5.88
N ASN A 251 4.01 15.08 -6.58
CA ASN A 251 4.10 15.91 -7.77
C ASN A 251 3.92 15.02 -8.99
N LEU A 252 3.00 15.39 -9.85
CA LEU A 252 2.74 14.76 -11.14
C LEU A 252 3.34 15.62 -12.25
N SER A 253 4.01 14.99 -13.20
CA SER A 253 4.43 15.57 -14.49
C SER A 253 4.02 14.62 -15.61
N CYS A 254 3.48 15.12 -16.72
CA CYS A 254 3.10 14.33 -17.88
C CYS A 254 3.52 15.06 -19.17
N PHE A 255 4.33 14.41 -20.03
CA PHE A 255 4.78 15.02 -21.27
C PHE A 255 5.09 13.99 -22.39
N PRO A 256 4.73 14.25 -23.66
CA PRO A 256 3.92 15.37 -24.13
C PRO A 256 2.43 15.09 -24.03
N VAL A 257 1.63 16.10 -23.67
CA VAL A 257 0.19 16.09 -23.95
C VAL A 257 -0.01 16.49 -25.42
N PRO A 258 -0.63 15.64 -26.26
CA PRO A 258 -0.73 15.92 -27.69
C PRO A 258 -1.45 17.25 -27.99
N PRO A 259 -1.03 18.01 -29.01
CA PRO A 259 -1.77 19.19 -29.49
C PRO A 259 -3.23 18.87 -29.78
N ASN A 260 -4.16 19.72 -29.33
CA ASN A 260 -5.61 19.50 -29.47
C ASN A 260 -6.08 18.09 -29.04
N GLY A 261 -5.33 17.43 -28.16
CA GLY A 261 -5.58 16.06 -27.73
C GLY A 261 -5.93 15.96 -26.25
N THR A 262 -6.28 14.76 -25.82
CA THR A 262 -6.48 14.45 -24.39
C THR A 262 -5.46 13.44 -23.90
N MET A 263 -5.26 13.45 -22.59
CA MET A 263 -4.46 12.46 -21.90
C MET A 263 -5.24 11.98 -20.67
N ARG A 264 -5.30 10.66 -20.53
CA ARG A 264 -5.96 10.01 -19.40
C ARG A 264 -4.93 9.28 -18.56
N LEU A 265 -5.00 9.47 -17.25
CA LEU A 265 -4.19 8.78 -16.26
C LEU A 265 -5.03 8.31 -15.08
N ARG A 266 -4.50 7.35 -14.34
CA ARG A 266 -5.05 6.82 -13.09
C ARG A 266 -3.97 6.87 -12.03
N ILE A 267 -4.31 7.40 -10.87
CA ILE A 267 -3.47 7.31 -9.68
C ILE A 267 -4.14 6.36 -8.71
N ALA A 268 -3.47 5.27 -8.37
CA ALA A 268 -3.90 4.36 -7.32
C ALA A 268 -3.22 4.77 -6.01
N CYS A 269 -3.99 4.76 -4.93
CA CYS A 269 -3.50 5.04 -3.59
C CYS A 269 -3.97 3.94 -2.63
N ILE A 270 -3.11 3.55 -1.71
CA ILE A 270 -3.49 2.67 -0.59
C ILE A 270 -3.57 3.53 0.67
N ALA A 271 -4.73 3.52 1.32
CA ALA A 271 -4.98 4.22 2.56
C ALA A 271 -5.11 3.25 3.74
N THR A 272 -4.50 3.61 4.87
CA THR A 272 -4.78 2.95 6.16
C THR A 272 -5.91 3.71 6.86
N LEU A 273 -6.97 3.00 7.26
CA LEU A 273 -8.08 3.63 7.96
C LEU A 273 -7.72 3.98 9.42
N ALA A 274 -8.17 5.15 9.86
CA ALA A 274 -8.21 5.54 11.26
C ALA A 274 -9.68 5.66 11.69
N PRO A 275 -10.25 4.64 12.37
CA PRO A 275 -11.64 4.70 12.80
C PRO A 275 -11.84 5.81 13.83
N ARG A 276 -12.97 6.51 13.71
CA ARG A 276 -13.51 7.42 14.70
C ARG A 276 -14.01 6.63 15.93
N PRO A 277 -14.34 7.30 17.05
CA PRO A 277 -14.84 6.63 18.26
C PRO A 277 -16.10 5.79 18.06
N ASP A 278 -16.89 6.04 17.02
CA ASP A 278 -18.09 5.29 16.65
C ASP A 278 -17.80 4.04 15.79
N GLY A 279 -16.52 3.70 15.56
CA GLY A 279 -16.10 2.56 14.75
C GLY A 279 -16.17 2.81 13.24
N VAL A 280 -16.55 4.01 12.80
CA VAL A 280 -16.60 4.38 11.38
C VAL A 280 -15.31 5.06 10.99
N ALA A 281 -14.73 4.70 9.84
CA ALA A 281 -13.61 5.41 9.25
C ALA A 281 -14.05 6.18 8.00
N ASP A 282 -13.56 7.40 7.88
CA ASP A 282 -13.79 8.27 6.73
C ASP A 282 -12.67 8.07 5.69
N ILE A 283 -13.04 7.92 4.43
CA ILE A 283 -12.13 7.83 3.28
C ILE A 283 -12.24 9.13 2.49
N GLY A 284 -11.13 9.85 2.38
CA GLY A 284 -11.03 11.07 1.57
C GLY A 284 -10.72 10.79 0.10
N ALA A 285 -11.02 11.74 -0.78
CA ALA A 285 -10.55 11.74 -2.16
C ALA A 285 -9.22 12.50 -2.30
N PRO A 286 -8.34 12.12 -3.25
CA PRO A 286 -7.21 12.95 -3.62
C PRO A 286 -7.68 14.27 -4.24
N CYS A 287 -6.89 15.34 -4.10
CA CYS A 287 -7.17 16.62 -4.71
C CYS A 287 -5.91 17.32 -5.21
N PHE A 288 -6.04 18.19 -6.21
CA PHE A 288 -4.94 19.07 -6.60
C PHE A 288 -4.83 20.25 -5.62
N GLU A 289 -3.63 20.53 -5.14
CA GLU A 289 -3.31 21.79 -4.42
C GLU A 289 -2.88 22.90 -5.38
N GLY A 290 -2.40 22.54 -6.56
CA GLY A 290 -1.99 23.48 -7.61
C GLY A 290 -1.39 22.76 -8.80
N GLY A 291 -1.23 23.46 -9.92
CA GLY A 291 -0.67 22.91 -11.16
C GLY A 291 -0.95 23.84 -12.33
N ASN A 292 -0.36 23.51 -13.49
CA ASN A 292 -0.73 24.15 -14.76
C ASN A 292 -1.88 23.38 -15.47
N PHE A 293 -2.39 22.33 -14.82
CA PHE A 293 -3.63 21.67 -15.20
C PHE A 293 -4.83 22.54 -14.81
N GLY A 294 -5.67 22.92 -15.78
CA GLY A 294 -7.01 23.45 -15.48
C GLY A 294 -7.27 24.93 -15.78
N VAL A 295 -6.60 25.54 -16.75
CA VAL A 295 -7.16 26.75 -17.41
C VAL A 295 -7.33 26.45 -18.88
N ALA A 296 -8.44 25.79 -19.22
CA ALA A 296 -8.90 25.78 -20.60
C ALA A 296 -9.33 27.23 -20.94
N PRO A 297 -8.74 27.89 -21.96
CA PRO A 297 -9.42 28.99 -22.59
C PRO A 297 -10.73 28.45 -23.19
N HIS A 298 -11.81 29.21 -23.01
CA HIS A 298 -13.12 29.10 -23.67
C HIS A 298 -13.41 27.82 -24.49
N GLY A 299 -14.23 26.92 -23.93
CA GLY A 299 -14.99 25.93 -24.71
C GLY A 299 -14.46 24.50 -24.74
N VAL A 300 -13.35 24.18 -24.07
CA VAL A 300 -12.90 22.78 -23.90
C VAL A 300 -13.51 22.17 -22.63
N ALA A 301 -14.00 20.93 -22.72
CA ALA A 301 -14.65 20.24 -21.61
C ALA A 301 -13.74 20.20 -20.36
N PRO A 302 -14.29 20.45 -19.16
CA PRO A 302 -13.50 20.51 -17.93
C PRO A 302 -12.82 19.17 -17.63
N LEU A 303 -11.71 19.23 -16.87
CA LEU A 303 -11.03 18.09 -16.26
C LEU A 303 -12.07 17.16 -15.63
N ARG A 304 -12.10 15.89 -16.07
CA ARG A 304 -13.02 14.88 -15.52
C ARG A 304 -12.29 14.04 -14.48
N HIS A 305 -12.89 13.93 -13.30
CA HIS A 305 -12.36 13.12 -12.22
C HIS A 305 -13.31 11.96 -11.96
N ALA A 306 -12.89 10.73 -12.18
CA ALA A 306 -13.61 9.57 -11.68
C ALA A 306 -12.90 9.04 -10.44
N VAL A 307 -13.63 8.95 -9.33
CA VAL A 307 -13.13 8.44 -8.06
C VAL A 307 -13.75 7.08 -7.83
N ASP A 308 -12.91 6.12 -7.50
CA ASP A 308 -13.28 4.76 -7.20
C ASP A 308 -12.63 4.33 -5.88
N VAL A 309 -13.45 3.91 -4.92
CA VAL A 309 -13.00 3.46 -3.60
C VAL A 309 -13.42 2.02 -3.43
N VAL A 310 -12.45 1.14 -3.22
CA VAL A 310 -12.65 -0.29 -3.02
C VAL A 310 -12.16 -0.70 -1.63
N GLY A 311 -12.97 -1.51 -0.97
CA GLY A 311 -12.75 -2.01 0.38
C GLY A 311 -12.86 -3.52 0.52
N LEU A 312 -12.50 -4.02 1.71
CA LEU A 312 -12.68 -5.43 2.07
C LEU A 312 -13.98 -5.70 2.86
N HIS A 313 -14.68 -4.65 3.27
CA HIS A 313 -15.88 -4.69 4.12
C HIS A 313 -16.94 -3.71 3.61
N GLY A 314 -18.15 -3.74 4.21
CA GLY A 314 -19.28 -2.90 3.81
C GLY A 314 -18.94 -1.41 3.77
N ILE A 315 -19.07 -0.81 2.58
CA ILE A 315 -18.77 0.61 2.31
C ILE A 315 -20.06 1.39 2.04
N SER A 316 -20.08 2.64 2.47
CA SER A 316 -21.16 3.59 2.20
C SER A 316 -20.62 4.81 1.47
N ALA A 317 -21.40 5.34 0.52
CA ALA A 317 -21.08 6.60 -0.12
C ALA A 317 -21.32 7.76 0.86
N ALA A 318 -20.33 8.64 1.01
CA ALA A 318 -20.41 9.78 1.92
C ALA A 318 -20.52 11.12 1.18
N HIS A 319 -20.34 11.10 -0.15
CA HIS A 319 -20.48 12.27 -1.02
C HIS A 319 -21.68 12.12 -1.97
N GLU A 320 -22.43 13.20 -2.19
CA GLU A 320 -23.74 13.18 -2.86
C GLU A 320 -23.70 12.78 -4.34
N VAL A 321 -22.55 12.93 -5.02
CA VAL A 321 -22.37 12.50 -6.42
C VAL A 321 -21.81 11.08 -6.58
N LEU A 322 -21.42 10.44 -5.48
CA LEU A 322 -20.92 9.06 -5.50
C LEU A 322 -22.03 8.08 -5.16
N ARG A 323 -21.92 6.86 -5.69
CA ARG A 323 -22.91 5.80 -5.48
C ARG A 323 -22.19 4.53 -5.06
N VAL A 324 -22.87 3.73 -4.23
CA VAL A 324 -22.42 2.36 -3.93
C VAL A 324 -22.61 1.55 -5.21
N ALA A 325 -21.50 1.22 -5.87
CA ALA A 325 -21.48 0.46 -7.12
C ALA A 325 -21.48 -1.06 -6.86
N ALA A 326 -20.94 -1.48 -5.71
CA ALA A 326 -20.99 -2.84 -5.18
C ALA A 326 -20.90 -2.79 -3.64
N PRO A 327 -21.19 -3.87 -2.90
CA PRO A 327 -21.14 -3.87 -1.42
C PRO A 327 -19.81 -3.40 -0.82
N ASP A 328 -18.73 -3.49 -1.60
CA ASP A 328 -17.35 -3.16 -1.28
C ASP A 328 -16.79 -2.00 -2.12
N ARG A 329 -17.63 -1.33 -2.93
CA ARG A 329 -17.18 -0.29 -3.88
C ARG A 329 -18.08 0.94 -3.93
N VAL A 330 -17.47 2.11 -3.84
CA VAL A 330 -18.11 3.42 -4.11
C VAL A 330 -17.44 4.07 -5.32
N SER A 331 -18.24 4.50 -6.28
CA SER A 331 -17.73 5.08 -7.52
C SER A 331 -18.57 6.27 -7.97
N GLY A 332 -17.95 7.18 -8.72
CA GLY A 332 -18.65 8.27 -9.40
C GLY A 332 -17.69 9.30 -9.99
N THR A 333 -18.27 10.30 -10.66
CA THR A 333 -17.52 11.39 -11.29
C THR A 333 -17.68 12.65 -10.46
N MET A 334 -16.58 13.34 -10.17
CA MET A 334 -16.53 14.58 -9.41
C MET A 334 -15.96 15.70 -10.28
N THR A 335 -16.39 16.92 -10.01
CA THR A 335 -15.81 18.16 -10.53
C THR A 335 -14.59 18.57 -9.69
N GLN A 336 -13.77 19.46 -10.24
CA GLN A 336 -12.63 20.03 -9.51
C GLN A 336 -13.06 20.75 -8.21
N ALA A 337 -14.23 21.42 -8.22
CA ALA A 337 -14.76 22.11 -7.04
C ALA A 337 -15.20 21.12 -5.95
N GLU A 338 -15.81 20.00 -6.34
CA GLU A 338 -16.21 18.95 -5.39
C GLU A 338 -15.01 18.25 -4.77
N LEU A 339 -13.89 18.11 -5.49
CA LEU A 339 -12.65 17.56 -4.93
C LEU A 339 -11.88 18.54 -4.04
N ALA A 340 -12.30 19.79 -3.94
CA ALA A 340 -11.59 20.80 -3.17
C ALA A 340 -11.43 20.34 -1.70
N SER A 341 -10.23 20.51 -1.15
CA SER A 341 -9.89 20.14 0.22
C SER A 341 -10.02 18.65 0.56
N SER A 342 -9.92 17.74 -0.43
CA SER A 342 -9.88 16.29 -0.20
C SER A 342 -11.11 15.81 0.61
N PRO A 343 -12.34 15.98 0.08
CA PRO A 343 -13.57 15.68 0.82
C PRO A 343 -13.67 14.19 1.20
N VAL A 344 -14.49 13.88 2.19
CA VAL A 344 -14.86 12.50 2.50
C VAL A 344 -15.78 11.99 1.39
N VAL A 345 -15.38 10.89 0.76
CA VAL A 345 -16.09 10.26 -0.36
C VAL A 345 -16.77 8.95 0.01
N ALA A 346 -16.23 8.26 1.01
CA ALA A 346 -16.79 7.02 1.50
C ALA A 346 -16.61 6.91 3.02
N THR A 347 -17.52 6.17 3.64
CA THR A 347 -17.42 5.74 5.04
C THR A 347 -17.46 4.23 5.12
N VAL A 348 -16.72 3.68 6.06
CA VAL A 348 -16.67 2.23 6.29
C VAL A 348 -16.83 1.97 7.77
N VAL A 349 -17.69 1.00 8.10
CA VAL A 349 -17.69 0.43 9.45
C VAL A 349 -16.46 -0.45 9.56
N VAL A 350 -15.47 0.00 10.33
CA VAL A 350 -14.33 -0.85 10.65
C VAL A 350 -14.87 -1.93 11.57
N PRO A 351 -14.82 -3.21 11.18
CA PRO A 351 -15.29 -4.28 12.06
C PRO A 351 -14.57 -4.13 13.40
N GLU A 352 -15.33 -4.04 14.50
CA GLU A 352 -14.72 -4.33 15.79
C GLU A 352 -14.07 -5.71 15.65
N PRO A 353 -12.83 -5.91 16.14
CA PRO A 353 -12.26 -7.25 16.15
C PRO A 353 -13.29 -8.15 16.81
N SER A 354 -13.81 -9.12 16.05
CA SER A 354 -14.89 -9.99 16.50
C SER A 354 -14.50 -10.54 17.86
N ARG A 355 -15.38 -10.38 18.86
CA ARG A 355 -15.22 -11.04 20.17
C ARG A 355 -15.06 -12.56 20.03
N GLU A 356 -15.43 -13.11 18.87
CA GLU A 356 -15.01 -14.43 18.42
C GLU A 356 -13.65 -14.34 17.73
N THR A 357 -12.59 -14.32 18.53
CA THR A 357 -11.33 -14.91 18.11
C THR A 357 -11.54 -16.42 18.23
N THR A 358 -11.77 -17.11 17.11
CA THR A 358 -11.71 -18.57 17.11
C THR A 358 -10.31 -18.94 17.59
N MET A 359 -10.24 -19.48 18.82
CA MET A 359 -9.06 -20.15 19.33
C MET A 359 -8.71 -21.28 18.36
N VAL A 360 -7.76 -21.02 17.47
CA VAL A 360 -7.05 -22.11 16.81
C VAL A 360 -6.07 -22.62 17.85
N ARG A 361 -6.43 -23.77 18.43
CA ARG A 361 -5.66 -24.48 19.45
C ARG A 361 -4.28 -24.89 18.96
#